data_AF-A0AAN7DX65-F1
#
_entry.id   AF-A0AAN7DX65-F1
#
_cell.length_a   1.000
_cell.length_b   1.000
_cell.length_c   1.000
_cell.angle_alpha   90.00
_cell.angle_beta   90.00
_cell.angle_gamma   90.00
#
_symmetry.space_group_name_H-M   'P 1'
#
loop_
_entity.id
_entity.type
_entity.pdbx_description
1 polymer ?
#
loop_
_entity_poly.entity_id
_entity_poly.type
_entity_poly.pdbx_seq_one_letter_code
_entity_poly.pdbx_strand_id
1 'polypeptide(L)'
;MEPAQELQQDTQGTFVTNLMKLPRLKHYKWWLRIASYTSFVVAGQTVAILLGRLYYDQGGNSKWMATLVQSAGFPILLPLLFFFSPSLRSTASTPLNTSSTKLPPLSTLAFLYFAFGLMLTVDNLMYSYGLLYLPVSTYSLLCATQLAFNALFSFFFNSQKFTPLILNSLVLLTISASLLAVNTDSENMTGIPKGKYVIGFLCTLGASATYSLMLSLIQLSFQKVIKTETFSAVLDMQIYPSFVATCGCVVGLFASGEWKILRNEMENYGKGRVSYMMTLIWTAVTWQISSIGMMGLIFEVSSLFCNVISTLALPVVPILAVMFFHDKMDGVKVTALVLAVWGFLSYVYQHYLDDSKSNVNKTSNNEASGAGAVIE
;
A
#
# COMPACT_ATOMS: atom_id res chain seq x y z
N MET A 1 -66.19 -21.79 19.08
CA MET A 1 -65.19 -20.91 19.71
C MET A 1 -63.85 -21.48 19.30
N GLU A 2 -63.35 -21.07 18.14
CA GLU A 2 -62.06 -21.53 17.62
C GLU A 2 -61.39 -20.38 16.88
N PRO A 3 -60.50 -19.63 17.56
CA PRO A 3 -59.49 -18.82 16.91
C PRO A 3 -58.11 -19.26 17.44
N ALA A 4 -57.41 -20.13 16.72
CA ALA A 4 -56.02 -20.48 17.06
C ALA A 4 -55.11 -20.74 15.84
N GLN A 5 -55.61 -20.66 14.61
CA GLN A 5 -54.80 -20.97 13.42
C GLN A 5 -54.20 -19.77 12.68
N GLU A 6 -54.66 -18.54 12.92
CA GLU A 6 -54.12 -17.35 12.20
C GLU A 6 -52.80 -16.79 12.77
N LEU A 7 -52.42 -17.10 14.01
CA LEU A 7 -51.23 -16.49 14.63
C LEU A 7 -49.89 -17.18 14.26
N GLN A 8 -49.95 -18.41 13.74
CA GLN A 8 -48.75 -19.21 13.47
C GLN A 8 -48.17 -18.98 12.07
N GLN A 9 -49.00 -18.52 11.11
CA GLN A 9 -48.58 -18.31 9.72
C GLN A 9 -47.83 -16.98 9.53
N ASP A 10 -48.19 -15.94 10.29
CA ASP A 10 -47.55 -14.61 10.22
C ASP A 10 -46.16 -14.59 10.90
N THR A 11 -45.97 -15.42 11.92
CA THR A 11 -44.68 -15.54 12.63
C THR A 11 -43.63 -16.28 11.78
N GLN A 12 -44.03 -17.26 10.96
CA GLN A 12 -43.13 -17.97 10.06
C GLN A 12 -42.70 -17.12 8.84
N GLY A 13 -43.62 -16.36 8.25
CA GLY A 13 -43.30 -15.45 7.14
C GLY A 13 -42.28 -14.37 7.52
N THR A 14 -42.39 -13.86 8.75
CA THR A 14 -41.51 -12.84 9.33
C THR A 14 -40.13 -13.39 9.72
N PHE A 15 -40.05 -14.66 10.15
CA PHE A 15 -38.78 -15.31 10.46
C PHE A 15 -37.97 -15.64 9.19
N VAL A 16 -38.63 -16.14 8.13
CA VAL A 16 -37.99 -16.47 6.85
C VAL A 16 -37.50 -15.21 6.12
N THR A 17 -38.24 -14.09 6.17
CA THR A 17 -37.76 -12.81 5.61
C THR A 17 -36.59 -12.21 6.40
N ASN A 18 -36.56 -12.36 7.73
CA ASN A 18 -35.44 -11.88 8.55
C ASN A 18 -34.17 -12.74 8.37
N LEU A 19 -34.31 -14.05 8.19
CA LEU A 19 -33.18 -14.96 7.95
C LEU A 19 -32.55 -14.75 6.56
N MET A 20 -33.33 -14.33 5.55
CA MET A 20 -32.82 -14.04 4.20
C MET A 20 -32.27 -12.61 4.06
N LYS A 21 -32.74 -11.66 4.88
CA LYS A 21 -32.19 -10.28 4.95
C LYS A 21 -30.86 -10.20 5.71
N LEU A 22 -30.66 -11.03 6.73
CA LEU A 22 -29.42 -11.06 7.52
C LEU A 22 -28.12 -11.32 6.71
N PRO A 23 -28.05 -12.34 5.82
CA PRO A 23 -26.86 -12.59 5.00
C PRO A 23 -26.66 -11.50 3.95
N ARG A 24 -27.73 -10.94 3.36
CA ARG A 24 -27.64 -9.83 2.40
C ARG A 24 -27.15 -8.53 3.05
N LEU A 25 -27.61 -8.21 4.27
CA LEU A 25 -27.13 -7.06 5.04
C LEU A 25 -25.68 -7.22 5.51
N LYS A 26 -25.27 -8.43 5.93
CA LYS A 26 -23.86 -8.73 6.24
C LYS A 26 -22.97 -8.59 5.01
N HIS A 27 -23.42 -9.10 3.85
CA HIS A 27 -22.70 -8.99 2.59
C HIS A 27 -22.57 -7.53 2.13
N TYR A 28 -23.64 -6.74 2.23
CA TYR A 28 -23.61 -5.30 1.92
C TYR A 28 -22.67 -4.52 2.84
N LYS A 29 -22.70 -4.78 4.16
CA LYS A 29 -21.79 -4.16 5.13
C LYS A 29 -20.32 -4.52 4.85
N TRP A 30 -20.06 -5.75 4.42
CA TRP A 30 -18.71 -6.21 4.04
C TRP A 30 -18.21 -5.47 2.79
N TRP A 31 -19.02 -5.38 1.73
CA TRP A 31 -18.69 -4.60 0.53
C TRP A 31 -18.48 -3.12 0.81
N LEU A 32 -19.31 -2.52 1.67
CA LEU A 32 -19.16 -1.13 2.07
C LEU A 32 -17.83 -0.88 2.79
N ARG A 33 -17.40 -1.82 3.63
CA ARG A 33 -16.10 -1.74 4.31
C ARG A 33 -14.94 -1.85 3.33
N ILE A 34 -14.97 -2.81 2.40
CA ILE A 34 -13.95 -2.93 1.35
C ILE A 34 -13.89 -1.66 0.50
N ALA A 35 -15.05 -1.11 0.11
CA ALA A 35 -15.12 0.14 -0.64
C ALA A 35 -14.54 1.33 0.14
N SER A 36 -14.80 1.39 1.45
CA SER A 36 -14.22 2.44 2.31
C SER A 36 -12.70 2.33 2.43
N TYR A 37 -12.16 1.13 2.64
CA TYR A 37 -10.71 0.91 2.70
C TYR A 37 -10.04 1.18 1.35
N THR A 38 -10.67 0.75 0.26
CA THR A 38 -10.20 1.05 -1.11
C THR A 38 -10.12 2.55 -1.35
N SER A 39 -11.16 3.29 -0.98
CA SER A 39 -11.17 4.75 -1.06
C SER A 39 -10.04 5.37 -0.23
N PHE A 40 -9.79 4.88 0.99
CA PHE A 40 -8.71 5.38 1.84
C PHE A 40 -7.32 5.15 1.25
N VAL A 41 -7.07 3.99 0.64
CA VAL A 41 -5.80 3.71 -0.04
C VAL A 41 -5.62 4.63 -1.23
N VAL A 42 -6.56 4.63 -2.17
CA VAL A 42 -6.43 5.37 -3.43
C VAL A 42 -6.39 6.88 -3.18
N ALA A 43 -7.31 7.41 -2.37
CA ALA A 43 -7.35 8.83 -2.05
C ALA A 43 -6.15 9.24 -1.19
N GLY A 44 -5.78 8.43 -0.20
CA GLY A 44 -4.66 8.73 0.70
C GLY A 44 -3.33 8.83 -0.06
N GLN A 45 -2.99 7.82 -0.87
CA GLN A 45 -1.76 7.86 -1.67
C GLN A 45 -1.76 9.01 -2.67
N THR A 46 -2.88 9.21 -3.37
CA THR A 46 -2.94 10.25 -4.40
C THR A 46 -2.79 11.63 -3.80
N VAL A 47 -3.56 11.93 -2.75
CA VAL A 47 -3.48 13.22 -2.06
C VAL A 47 -2.08 13.44 -1.49
N ALA A 48 -1.47 12.41 -0.86
CA ALA A 48 -0.12 12.52 -0.31
C ALA A 48 0.94 12.83 -1.39
N ILE A 49 0.87 12.18 -2.56
CA ILE A 49 1.78 12.46 -3.69
C ILE A 49 1.58 13.90 -4.20
N LEU A 50 0.33 14.34 -4.36
CA LEU A 50 0.03 15.69 -4.83
C LEU A 50 0.49 16.76 -3.82
N LEU A 51 0.33 16.54 -2.51
CA LEU A 51 0.85 17.46 -1.50
C LEU A 51 2.38 17.45 -1.45
N GLY A 52 3.01 16.29 -1.61
CA GLY A 52 4.47 16.21 -1.75
C GLY A 52 4.98 17.00 -2.95
N ARG A 53 4.24 17.00 -4.07
CA ARG A 53 4.58 17.85 -5.21
C ARG A 53 4.36 19.32 -4.90
N LEU A 54 3.22 19.67 -4.29
CA LEU A 54 2.92 21.04 -3.88
C LEU A 54 4.03 21.61 -2.98
N TYR A 55 4.57 20.80 -2.07
CA TYR A 55 5.70 21.18 -1.23
C TYR A 55 6.90 21.64 -2.06
N TYR A 56 7.31 20.86 -3.07
CA TYR A 56 8.45 21.24 -3.91
C TYR A 56 8.13 22.42 -4.85
N ASP A 57 6.95 22.45 -5.47
CA ASP A 57 6.56 23.52 -6.39
C ASP A 57 6.44 24.89 -5.70
N GLN A 58 6.16 24.92 -4.39
CA GLN A 58 6.03 26.15 -3.61
C GLN A 58 7.34 26.55 -2.89
N GLY A 59 8.47 25.94 -3.23
CA GLY A 59 9.79 26.33 -2.74
C GLY A 59 10.34 25.47 -1.59
N GLY A 60 9.70 24.34 -1.26
CA GLY A 60 10.29 23.31 -0.42
C GLY A 60 11.55 22.72 -1.07
N ASN A 61 12.61 22.52 -0.30
CA ASN A 61 13.90 22.05 -0.81
C ASN A 61 14.56 21.00 0.12
N SER A 62 14.07 20.86 1.35
CA SER A 62 14.53 19.81 2.26
C SER A 62 13.99 18.44 1.86
N LYS A 63 14.89 17.63 1.29
CA LYS A 63 14.61 16.25 0.90
C LYS A 63 14.33 15.40 2.13
N TRP A 64 15.06 15.62 3.22
CA TRP A 64 14.86 14.88 4.45
C TRP A 64 13.56 15.25 5.16
N MET A 65 13.08 16.49 5.04
CA MET A 65 11.76 16.86 5.55
C MET A 65 10.65 16.15 4.77
N ALA A 66 10.71 16.18 3.43
CA ALA A 66 9.76 15.44 2.59
C ALA A 66 9.81 13.93 2.86
N THR A 67 10.99 13.38 3.14
CA THR A 67 11.17 11.96 3.52
C THR A 67 10.56 11.67 4.88
N LEU A 68 10.84 12.51 5.88
CA LEU A 68 10.40 12.37 7.26
C LEU A 68 8.88 12.29 7.35
N VAL A 69 8.18 13.17 6.63
CA VAL A 69 6.73 13.32 6.70
C VAL A 69 5.99 12.07 6.21
N GLN A 70 6.59 11.26 5.34
CA GLN A 70 5.99 10.01 4.86
C GLN A 70 5.81 8.98 5.99
N SER A 71 6.75 8.91 6.96
CA SER A 71 6.69 7.98 8.08
C SER A 71 6.29 8.61 9.41
N ALA A 72 6.46 9.93 9.58
CA ALA A 72 6.24 10.63 10.86
C ALA A 72 4.79 10.60 11.34
N GLY A 73 3.83 10.27 10.48
CA GLY A 73 2.43 10.12 10.85
C GLY A 73 2.11 8.88 11.69
N PHE A 74 3.04 7.92 11.83
CA PHE A 74 2.80 6.65 12.53
C PHE A 74 2.14 6.74 13.92
N PRO A 75 2.30 7.81 14.74
CA PRO A 75 1.63 7.91 16.04
C PRO A 75 0.11 7.87 15.95
N ILE A 76 -0.48 8.25 14.80
CA ILE A 76 -1.92 8.16 14.53
C ILE A 76 -2.43 6.71 14.65
N LEU A 77 -1.55 5.72 14.44
CA LEU A 77 -1.87 4.29 14.52
C LEU A 77 -1.78 3.72 15.95
N LEU A 78 -1.16 4.45 16.91
CA LEU A 78 -1.00 3.97 18.28
C LEU A 78 -2.32 3.70 19.01
N PRO A 79 -3.37 4.55 18.91
CA PRO A 79 -4.67 4.24 19.51
C PRO A 79 -5.26 2.91 19.01
N LEU A 80 -5.02 2.58 17.74
CA LEU A 80 -5.45 1.32 17.14
C LEU A 80 -4.69 0.14 17.78
N LEU A 81 -3.38 0.29 17.99
CA LEU A 81 -2.55 -0.70 18.69
C LEU A 81 -3.12 -0.99 20.09
N PHE A 82 -3.42 0.03 20.88
CA PHE A 82 -3.97 -0.16 22.24
C PHE A 82 -5.37 -0.78 22.25
N PHE A 83 -6.20 -0.50 21.24
CA PHE A 83 -7.54 -1.06 21.15
C PHE A 83 -7.55 -2.55 20.76
N PHE A 84 -6.64 -2.95 19.89
CA PHE A 84 -6.55 -4.32 19.37
C PHE A 84 -5.48 -5.19 20.05
N SER A 85 -4.63 -4.62 20.90
CA SER A 85 -3.66 -5.40 21.66
C SER A 85 -4.39 -6.27 22.70
N PRO A 86 -4.17 -7.60 22.70
CA PRO A 86 -4.82 -8.51 23.65
C PRO A 86 -4.36 -8.31 25.11
N SER A 87 -3.32 -7.51 25.35
CA SER A 87 -2.69 -7.34 26.67
C SER A 87 -3.40 -6.31 27.54
N LEU A 88 -4.65 -6.59 27.92
CA LEU A 88 -5.29 -6.05 29.14
C LEU A 88 -6.61 -6.75 29.50
N ARG A 89 -7.06 -7.77 28.73
CA ARG A 89 -8.34 -8.46 28.96
C ARG A 89 -8.24 -9.97 29.18
N SER A 90 -7.23 -10.46 29.91
CA SER A 90 -7.25 -11.82 30.46
C SER A 90 -6.24 -12.01 31.58
N THR A 91 -6.55 -11.49 32.77
CA THR A 91 -6.19 -12.16 34.02
C THR A 91 -7.38 -13.02 34.46
N ALA A 92 -7.56 -14.17 33.81
CA ALA A 92 -8.39 -15.26 34.33
C ALA A 92 -8.09 -16.56 33.57
N SER A 93 -7.34 -17.45 34.24
CA SER A 93 -7.45 -18.93 34.20
C SER A 93 -7.61 -19.64 32.84
N THR A 94 -6.59 -20.42 32.45
CA THR A 94 -6.55 -21.91 32.43
C THR A 94 -5.50 -22.38 31.41
N PRO A 95 -4.54 -23.27 31.77
CA PRO A 95 -3.58 -23.81 30.82
C PRO A 95 -4.21 -24.99 30.07
N LEU A 96 -4.64 -24.77 28.82
CA LEU A 96 -5.05 -25.86 27.94
C LEU A 96 -4.01 -26.03 26.81
N ASN A 97 -3.37 -27.20 26.83
CA ASN A 97 -2.42 -27.69 25.85
C ASN A 97 -2.92 -27.49 24.41
N THR A 98 -2.34 -26.53 23.69
CA THR A 98 -2.38 -26.46 22.24
C THR A 98 -0.98 -26.14 21.74
N SER A 99 -0.58 -26.84 20.69
CA SER A 99 0.74 -26.83 20.02
C SER A 99 1.52 -25.52 20.18
N SER A 100 2.65 -25.60 20.89
CA SER A 100 3.65 -24.55 21.06
C SER A 100 4.19 -24.07 19.70
N THR A 101 3.53 -23.09 19.09
CA THR A 101 4.20 -22.17 18.18
C THR A 101 5.12 -21.31 19.04
N LYS A 102 6.41 -21.70 19.13
CA LYS A 102 7.44 -20.91 19.80
C LYS A 102 7.37 -19.48 19.26
N LEU A 103 7.08 -18.50 20.15
CA LEU A 103 7.15 -17.08 19.79
C LEU A 103 8.55 -16.78 19.20
N PRO A 104 8.64 -15.96 18.15
CA PRO A 104 9.93 -15.56 17.61
C PRO A 104 10.75 -14.86 18.71
N PRO A 105 12.07 -15.09 18.76
CA PRO A 105 12.91 -14.43 19.74
C PRO A 105 12.89 -12.91 19.52
N LEU A 106 12.79 -12.14 20.61
CA LEU A 106 12.66 -10.68 20.59
C LEU A 106 13.79 -10.00 19.81
N SER A 107 15.02 -10.53 19.89
CA SER A 107 16.17 -10.02 19.15
C SER A 107 15.99 -10.13 17.64
N THR A 108 15.43 -11.24 17.14
CA THR A 108 15.13 -11.40 15.70
C THR A 108 14.05 -10.44 15.25
N LEU A 109 13.01 -10.23 16.07
CA LEU A 109 11.94 -9.29 15.77
C LEU A 109 12.44 -7.83 15.76
N ALA A 110 13.28 -7.46 16.73
CA ALA A 110 13.91 -6.15 16.80
C ALA A 110 14.82 -5.88 15.60
N PHE A 111 15.65 -6.86 15.22
CA PHE A 111 16.49 -6.77 14.01
C PHE A 111 15.64 -6.60 12.76
N LEU A 112 14.55 -7.35 12.65
CA LEU A 112 13.64 -7.31 11.53
C LEU A 112 12.99 -5.92 11.39
N TYR A 113 12.42 -5.38 12.47
CA TYR A 113 11.82 -4.04 12.47
C TYR A 113 12.84 -2.95 12.17
N PHE A 114 14.05 -3.09 12.69
CA PHE A 114 15.14 -2.17 12.42
C PHE A 114 15.54 -2.19 10.94
N ALA A 115 15.73 -3.38 10.36
CA ALA A 115 16.07 -3.54 8.94
C ALA A 115 14.99 -2.97 8.02
N PHE A 116 13.71 -3.28 8.28
CA PHE A 116 12.60 -2.70 7.51
C PHE A 116 12.52 -1.19 7.66
N GLY A 117 12.75 -0.64 8.87
CA GLY A 117 12.76 0.79 9.08
C GLY A 117 13.87 1.50 8.28
N LEU A 118 15.07 0.93 8.22
CA LEU A 118 16.14 1.45 7.38
C LEU A 118 15.82 1.38 5.89
N MET A 119 15.27 0.25 5.42
CA MET A 119 14.83 0.12 4.02
C MET A 119 13.75 1.16 3.68
N LEU A 120 12.79 1.37 4.59
CA LEU A 120 11.74 2.38 4.44
C LEU A 120 12.29 3.81 4.40
N THR A 121 13.32 4.14 5.21
CA THR A 121 14.00 5.44 5.11
C THR A 121 14.62 5.65 3.73
N VAL A 122 15.32 4.63 3.21
CA VAL A 122 15.96 4.70 1.90
C VAL A 122 14.92 4.85 0.79
N ASP A 123 13.85 4.06 0.85
CA ASP A 123 12.74 4.09 -0.11
C ASP A 123 12.05 5.46 -0.15
N ASN A 124 11.65 5.98 1.01
CA ASN A 124 11.03 7.31 1.13
C ASN A 124 11.95 8.42 0.62
N LEU A 125 13.27 8.27 0.81
CA LEU A 125 14.26 9.25 0.36
C LEU A 125 14.35 9.21 -1.17
N MET A 126 14.42 8.02 -1.76
CA MET A 126 14.41 7.84 -3.21
C MET A 126 13.13 8.43 -3.84
N TYR A 127 11.95 8.19 -3.26
CA TYR A 127 10.71 8.84 -3.72
C TYR A 127 10.75 10.35 -3.58
N SER A 128 11.33 10.88 -2.50
CA SER A 128 11.49 12.33 -2.30
C SER A 128 12.35 12.97 -3.40
N TYR A 129 13.44 12.30 -3.81
CA TYR A 129 14.25 12.70 -4.96
C TYR A 129 13.48 12.62 -6.28
N GLY A 130 12.70 11.55 -6.47
CA GLY A 130 11.83 11.38 -7.62
C GLY A 130 10.84 12.53 -7.78
N LEU A 131 10.11 12.84 -6.72
CA LEU A 131 9.07 13.87 -6.73
C LEU A 131 9.63 15.30 -6.86
N LEU A 132 10.85 15.53 -6.38
CA LEU A 132 11.57 16.80 -6.51
C LEU A 132 12.01 17.06 -7.97
N TYR A 133 12.49 16.04 -8.69
CA TYR A 133 13.12 16.22 -10.01
C TYR A 133 12.26 15.79 -11.20
N LEU A 134 11.19 15.03 -10.98
CA LEU A 134 10.29 14.58 -12.04
C LEU A 134 8.93 15.27 -11.95
N PRO A 135 8.27 15.51 -13.10
CA PRO A 135 6.83 15.76 -13.14
C PRO A 135 6.05 14.62 -12.47
N VAL A 136 4.92 14.91 -11.86
CA VAL A 136 4.12 13.92 -11.11
C VAL A 136 3.61 12.82 -12.04
N SER A 137 3.26 13.18 -13.28
CA SER A 137 2.89 12.24 -14.35
C SER A 137 3.99 11.21 -14.62
N THR A 138 5.23 11.65 -14.83
CA THR A 138 6.38 10.75 -15.05
C THR A 138 6.70 9.92 -13.81
N TYR A 139 6.72 10.57 -12.64
CA TYR A 139 6.94 9.92 -11.35
C TYR A 139 5.97 8.75 -11.13
N SER A 140 4.67 8.98 -11.33
CA SER A 140 3.64 7.98 -11.10
C SER A 140 3.69 6.82 -12.10
N LEU A 141 4.02 7.11 -13.37
CA LEU A 141 4.23 6.06 -14.36
C LEU A 141 5.44 5.18 -14.03
N LEU A 142 6.52 5.77 -13.51
CA LEU A 142 7.65 5.00 -13.02
C LEU A 142 7.28 4.17 -11.79
N CYS A 143 6.49 4.72 -10.86
CA CYS A 143 5.94 3.94 -9.74
C CYS A 143 5.13 2.72 -10.23
N ALA A 144 4.53 2.75 -11.42
CA ALA A 144 3.83 1.59 -11.95
C ALA A 144 4.73 0.38 -12.23
N THR A 145 6.04 0.59 -12.39
CA THR A 145 7.02 -0.50 -12.49
C THR A 145 7.14 -1.33 -11.21
N GLN A 146 6.62 -0.85 -10.06
CA GLN A 146 6.51 -1.63 -8.83
C GLN A 146 5.84 -2.99 -9.08
N LEU A 147 4.78 -3.04 -9.90
CA LEU A 147 4.09 -4.29 -10.24
C LEU A 147 5.01 -5.31 -10.92
N ALA A 148 5.82 -4.84 -11.87
CA ALA A 148 6.81 -5.65 -12.56
C ALA A 148 7.86 -6.20 -11.60
N PHE A 149 8.42 -5.35 -10.73
CA PHE A 149 9.37 -5.78 -9.70
C PHE A 149 8.73 -6.71 -8.67
N ASN A 150 7.46 -6.49 -8.31
CA ASN A 150 6.76 -7.33 -7.36
C ASN A 150 6.56 -8.74 -7.90
N ALA A 151 6.17 -8.87 -9.18
CA ALA A 151 6.11 -10.16 -9.86
C ALA A 151 7.47 -10.87 -9.86
N LEU A 152 8.54 -10.14 -10.17
CA LEU A 152 9.90 -10.66 -10.19
C LEU A 152 10.35 -11.16 -8.82
N PHE A 153 10.20 -10.35 -7.78
CA PHE A 153 10.59 -10.73 -6.42
C PHE A 153 9.69 -11.82 -5.83
N SER A 154 8.39 -11.81 -6.12
CA SER A 154 7.49 -12.88 -5.70
C SER A 154 7.84 -14.22 -6.37
N PHE A 155 8.32 -14.22 -7.61
CA PHE A 155 8.89 -15.42 -8.22
C PHE A 155 10.11 -15.93 -7.46
N PHE A 156 11.09 -15.06 -7.15
CA PHE A 156 12.33 -15.48 -6.48
C PHE A 156 12.13 -15.89 -5.01
N PHE A 157 11.35 -15.12 -4.24
CA PHE A 157 11.21 -15.32 -2.78
C PHE A 157 10.03 -16.22 -2.42
N ASN A 158 8.92 -16.12 -3.15
CA ASN A 158 7.68 -16.84 -2.84
C ASN A 158 7.41 -18.02 -3.79
N SER A 159 8.33 -18.33 -4.71
CA SER A 159 8.20 -19.40 -5.71
C SER A 159 6.91 -19.31 -6.54
N GLN A 160 6.39 -18.09 -6.75
CA GLN A 160 5.20 -17.86 -7.56
C GLN A 160 5.52 -18.26 -9.01
N LYS A 161 4.64 -19.04 -9.66
CA LYS A 161 4.87 -19.45 -11.06
C LYS A 161 4.57 -18.29 -12.01
N PHE A 162 5.46 -18.04 -12.98
CA PHE A 162 5.20 -17.08 -14.04
C PHE A 162 4.15 -17.63 -15.01
N THR A 163 2.96 -17.03 -14.98
CA THR A 163 1.92 -17.27 -15.99
C THR A 163 2.11 -16.30 -17.17
N PRO A 164 1.69 -16.63 -18.41
CA PRO A 164 1.84 -15.74 -19.56
C PRO A 164 1.31 -14.31 -19.35
N LEU A 165 0.26 -14.14 -18.54
CA LEU A 165 -0.28 -12.82 -18.21
C LEU A 165 0.64 -11.97 -17.31
N ILE A 166 1.41 -12.61 -16.40
CA ILE A 166 2.42 -11.91 -15.59
C ILE A 166 3.59 -11.47 -16.49
N LEU A 167 4.02 -12.34 -17.40
CA LEU A 167 5.05 -11.98 -18.39
C LEU A 167 4.58 -10.85 -19.31
N ASN A 168 3.32 -10.88 -19.76
CA ASN A 168 2.73 -9.79 -20.54
C ASN A 168 2.74 -8.47 -19.76
N SER A 169 2.32 -8.49 -18.50
CA SER A 169 2.40 -7.31 -17.63
C SER A 169 3.81 -6.78 -17.50
N LEU A 170 4.80 -7.67 -17.31
CA LEU A 170 6.19 -7.30 -17.16
C LEU A 170 6.70 -6.59 -18.42
N VAL A 171 6.48 -7.18 -19.60
CA VAL A 171 6.88 -6.60 -20.88
C VAL A 171 6.24 -5.23 -21.09
N LEU A 172 4.93 -5.09 -20.87
CA LEU A 172 4.22 -3.83 -21.08
C LEU A 172 4.69 -2.71 -20.14
N LEU A 173 4.93 -3.03 -18.86
CA LEU A 173 5.43 -2.05 -17.88
C LEU A 173 6.88 -1.67 -18.16
N THR A 174 7.71 -2.61 -18.61
CA THR A 174 9.08 -2.31 -19.05
C THR A 174 9.07 -1.40 -20.27
N ILE A 175 8.25 -1.69 -21.29
CA ILE A 175 8.12 -0.83 -22.47
C ILE A 175 7.63 0.56 -22.07
N SER A 176 6.62 0.66 -21.19
CA SER A 176 6.11 1.94 -20.66
C SER A 176 7.23 2.77 -20.02
N ALA A 177 8.04 2.16 -19.14
CA ALA A 177 9.16 2.84 -18.49
C ALA A 177 10.28 3.21 -19.47
N SER A 178 10.63 2.33 -20.41
CA SER A 178 11.64 2.60 -21.44
C SER A 178 11.22 3.74 -22.37
N LEU A 179 9.95 3.79 -22.74
CA LEU A 179 9.38 4.84 -23.58
C LEU A 179 9.47 6.21 -22.89
N LEU A 180 9.25 6.27 -21.57
CA LEU A 180 9.50 7.46 -20.77
C LEU A 180 10.98 7.83 -20.67
N ALA A 181 11.87 6.83 -20.53
CA ALA A 181 13.31 7.05 -20.45
C ALA A 181 13.89 7.66 -21.74
N VAL A 182 13.40 7.21 -22.90
CA VAL A 182 13.87 7.69 -24.22
C VAL A 182 13.27 9.05 -24.56
N ASN A 183 12.09 9.38 -24.05
CA ASN A 183 11.42 10.65 -24.32
C ASN A 183 11.87 11.81 -23.40
N THR A 184 12.95 11.60 -22.65
CA THR A 184 13.54 12.64 -21.78
C THR A 184 14.05 13.85 -22.56
N ASP A 185 14.29 13.73 -23.86
CA ASP A 185 14.79 14.81 -24.70
C ASP A 185 13.70 15.74 -25.30
N SER A 186 12.41 15.36 -25.26
CA SER A 186 11.31 16.17 -25.84
C SER A 186 10.61 17.11 -24.85
N GLU A 187 10.91 16.95 -23.55
CA GLU A 187 10.51 17.91 -22.54
C GLU A 187 11.35 19.17 -22.74
N ASN A 188 10.72 20.27 -23.14
CA ASN A 188 11.26 21.61 -22.88
C ASN A 188 11.38 21.73 -21.35
N MET A 189 12.51 21.27 -20.82
CA MET A 189 12.86 21.25 -19.41
C MET A 189 12.98 22.69 -18.93
N THR A 190 11.86 23.31 -18.56
CA THR A 190 11.86 24.65 -17.98
C THR A 190 12.44 24.58 -16.57
N GLY A 191 13.77 24.65 -16.46
CA GLY A 191 14.48 24.96 -15.21
C GLY A 191 15.23 23.82 -14.51
N ILE A 192 15.07 22.55 -14.91
CA ILE A 192 15.78 21.41 -14.26
C ILE A 192 16.92 20.90 -15.17
N PRO A 193 18.17 20.87 -14.69
CA PRO A 193 19.29 20.27 -15.43
C PRO A 193 19.06 18.78 -15.73
N LYS A 194 19.40 18.33 -16.95
CA LYS A 194 19.26 16.92 -17.39
C LYS A 194 19.79 15.90 -16.37
N GLY A 195 20.93 16.18 -15.73
CA GLY A 195 21.50 15.28 -14.71
C GLY A 195 20.60 15.07 -13.49
N LYS A 196 19.89 16.10 -13.03
CA LYS A 196 18.94 15.98 -11.91
C LYS A 196 17.71 15.18 -12.30
N TYR A 197 17.25 15.33 -13.53
CA TYR A 197 16.17 14.50 -14.07
C TYR A 197 16.55 13.02 -14.06
N VAL A 198 17.74 12.66 -14.55
CA VAL A 198 18.22 11.26 -14.53
C VAL A 198 18.31 10.73 -13.11
N ILE A 199 18.78 11.53 -12.15
CA ILE A 199 18.78 11.15 -10.73
C ILE A 199 17.35 10.88 -10.27
N GLY A 200 16.39 11.76 -10.56
CA GLY A 200 14.98 11.55 -10.24
C GLY A 200 14.43 10.25 -10.83
N PHE A 201 14.69 10.00 -12.12
CA PHE A 201 14.28 8.79 -12.83
C PHE A 201 14.82 7.52 -12.17
N LEU A 202 16.14 7.46 -11.95
CA LEU A 202 16.78 6.30 -11.34
C LEU A 202 16.36 6.11 -9.88
N CYS A 203 16.16 7.19 -9.13
CA CYS A 203 15.63 7.14 -7.77
C CYS A 203 14.20 6.59 -7.76
N THR A 204 13.30 7.06 -8.62
CA THR A 204 11.91 6.53 -8.65
C THR A 204 11.85 5.07 -9.10
N LEU A 205 12.68 4.68 -10.08
CA LEU A 205 12.77 3.28 -10.52
C LEU A 205 13.35 2.38 -9.40
N GLY A 206 14.39 2.86 -8.72
CA GLY A 206 15.01 2.19 -7.57
C GLY A 206 14.08 2.08 -6.37
N ALA A 207 13.29 3.12 -6.09
CA ALA A 207 12.25 3.10 -5.06
C ALA A 207 11.17 2.09 -5.41
N SER A 208 10.75 2.03 -6.69
CA SER A 208 9.78 1.05 -7.15
C SER A 208 10.25 -0.39 -6.93
N ALA A 209 11.53 -0.66 -7.20
CA ALA A 209 12.13 -1.96 -6.91
C ALA A 209 12.25 -2.21 -5.39
N THR A 210 12.69 -1.23 -4.62
CA THR A 210 12.88 -1.35 -3.16
C THR A 210 11.56 -1.60 -2.45
N TYR A 211 10.50 -0.86 -2.81
CA TYR A 211 9.16 -1.06 -2.30
C TYR A 211 8.62 -2.47 -2.58
N SER A 212 8.76 -2.96 -3.81
CA SER A 212 8.33 -4.31 -4.18
C SER A 212 9.13 -5.41 -3.49
N LEU A 213 10.42 -5.18 -3.27
CA LEU A 213 11.27 -6.06 -2.46
C LEU A 213 10.80 -6.08 -1.01
N MET A 214 10.51 -4.91 -0.43
CA MET A 214 10.00 -4.77 0.93
C MET A 214 8.66 -5.51 1.10
N LEU A 215 7.72 -5.41 0.15
CA LEU A 215 6.48 -6.19 0.16
C LEU A 215 6.75 -7.70 0.17
N SER A 216 7.67 -8.18 -0.68
CA SER A 216 8.03 -9.61 -0.74
C SER A 216 8.67 -10.08 0.58
N LEU A 217 9.55 -9.28 1.17
CA LEU A 217 10.19 -9.57 2.44
C LEU A 217 9.21 -9.54 3.62
N ILE A 218 8.22 -8.63 3.62
CA ILE A 218 7.15 -8.59 4.63
C ILE A 218 6.36 -9.90 4.56
N GLN A 219 5.94 -10.32 3.37
CA GLN A 219 5.23 -11.57 3.18
C GLN A 219 6.04 -12.78 3.68
N LEU A 220 7.33 -12.85 3.32
CA LEU A 220 8.23 -13.91 3.78
C LEU A 220 8.41 -13.87 5.31
N SER A 221 8.47 -12.67 5.91
CA SER A 221 8.58 -12.48 7.35
C SER A 221 7.36 -13.01 8.10
N PHE A 222 6.16 -12.77 7.58
CA PHE A 222 4.93 -13.33 8.13
C PHE A 222 4.91 -14.86 8.04
N GLN A 223 5.33 -15.43 6.91
CA GLN A 223 5.34 -16.87 6.71
C GLN A 223 6.42 -17.61 7.53
N LYS A 224 7.63 -17.06 7.63
CA LYS A 224 8.80 -17.75 8.20
C LYS A 224 9.09 -17.37 9.65
N VAL A 225 8.90 -16.10 10.01
CA VAL A 225 9.38 -15.54 11.29
C VAL A 225 8.23 -15.30 12.25
N ILE A 226 7.26 -14.45 11.88
CA ILE A 226 6.13 -14.07 12.76
C ILE A 226 5.15 -15.22 12.93
N LYS A 227 4.89 -15.98 11.85
CA LYS A 227 3.98 -17.15 11.79
C LYS A 227 2.56 -16.86 12.30
N THR A 228 2.20 -15.59 12.38
CA THR A 228 0.93 -15.11 12.96
C THR A 228 0.46 -13.92 12.13
N GLU A 229 -0.67 -14.08 11.43
CA GLU A 229 -1.28 -13.03 10.59
C GLU A 229 -2.41 -12.30 11.35
N THR A 230 -2.15 -11.94 12.62
CA THR A 230 -3.12 -11.17 13.40
C THR A 230 -3.04 -9.68 13.05
N PHE A 231 -4.16 -8.97 13.23
CA PHE A 231 -4.21 -7.52 13.03
C PHE A 231 -3.16 -6.77 13.87
N SER A 232 -2.91 -7.22 15.10
CA SER A 232 -1.85 -6.65 15.96
C SER A 232 -0.46 -6.83 15.35
N ALA A 233 -0.15 -8.01 14.79
CA ALA A 233 1.16 -8.25 14.18
C ALA A 233 1.38 -7.41 12.91
N VAL A 234 0.32 -7.16 12.13
CA VAL A 234 0.36 -6.24 10.97
C VAL A 234 0.56 -4.80 11.44
N LEU A 235 -0.10 -4.37 12.51
CA LEU A 235 0.12 -3.06 13.12
C LEU A 235 1.55 -2.89 13.63
N ASP A 236 2.10 -3.90 14.30
CA ASP A 236 3.49 -3.90 14.77
C ASP A 236 4.46 -3.73 13.60
N MET A 237 4.24 -4.48 12.52
CA MET A 237 5.03 -4.39 11.28
C MET A 237 4.88 -3.06 10.53
N GLN A 238 3.90 -2.22 10.86
CA GLN A 238 3.82 -0.86 10.37
C GLN A 238 4.47 0.14 11.33
N ILE A 239 4.13 0.07 12.62
CA ILE A 239 4.48 1.07 13.62
C ILE A 239 5.98 1.05 13.91
N TYR A 240 6.55 -0.13 14.19
CA TYR A 240 7.97 -0.22 14.60
C TYR A 240 8.93 0.16 13.47
N PRO A 241 8.77 -0.34 12.21
CA PRO A 241 9.56 0.16 11.09
C PRO A 241 9.36 1.64 10.83
N SER A 242 8.13 2.17 10.92
CA SER A 242 7.88 3.61 10.73
C SER A 242 8.54 4.48 11.80
N PHE A 243 8.61 4.01 13.04
CA PHE A 243 9.34 4.66 14.12
C PHE A 243 10.85 4.72 13.79
N VAL A 244 11.46 3.58 13.46
CA VAL A 244 12.88 3.51 13.07
C VAL A 244 13.13 4.40 11.85
N ALA A 245 12.23 4.38 10.86
CA ALA A 245 12.35 5.19 9.67
C ALA A 245 12.33 6.69 9.99
N THR A 246 11.44 7.10 10.90
CA THR A 246 11.32 8.48 11.37
C THR A 246 12.60 8.91 12.09
N CYS A 247 13.16 8.07 12.97
CA CYS A 247 14.46 8.32 13.60
C CYS A 247 15.58 8.46 12.56
N GLY A 248 15.62 7.56 11.55
CA GLY A 248 16.58 7.62 10.45
C GLY A 248 16.47 8.92 9.66
N CYS A 249 15.25 9.37 9.38
CA CYS A 249 15.01 10.65 8.68
C CYS A 249 15.45 11.86 9.53
N VAL A 250 15.20 11.84 10.83
CA VAL A 250 15.68 12.89 11.75
C VAL A 250 17.20 12.93 11.75
N VAL A 251 17.87 11.78 11.87
CA VAL A 251 19.34 11.70 11.79
C VAL A 251 19.83 12.24 10.44
N GLY A 252 19.20 11.86 9.32
CA GLY A 252 19.52 12.37 7.99
C GLY A 252 19.34 13.89 7.85
N LEU A 253 18.26 14.44 8.41
CA LEU A 253 17.97 15.87 8.43
C LEU A 253 19.05 16.66 9.20
N PHE A 254 19.51 16.12 10.34
CA PHE A 254 20.57 16.75 11.13
C PHE A 254 21.95 16.59 10.47
N ALA A 255 22.28 15.40 9.99
CA ALA A 255 23.56 15.08 9.37
C ALA A 255 23.78 15.82 8.04
N SER A 256 22.72 16.03 7.25
CA SER A 256 22.77 16.81 6.00
C SER A 256 22.85 18.32 6.22
N GLY A 257 22.59 18.80 7.44
CA GLY A 257 22.49 20.23 7.75
C GLY A 257 21.22 20.90 7.24
N GLU A 258 20.29 20.17 6.62
CA GLU A 258 19.03 20.71 6.10
C GLU A 258 18.16 21.33 7.20
N TRP A 259 18.31 20.90 8.46
CA TRP A 259 17.62 21.52 9.60
C TRP A 259 17.85 23.04 9.71
N LYS A 260 19.01 23.55 9.29
CA LYS A 260 19.36 24.97 9.37
C LYS A 260 18.58 25.83 8.38
N ILE A 261 18.18 25.25 7.24
CA ILE A 261 17.50 25.97 6.17
C ILE A 261 15.97 25.92 6.31
N LEU A 262 15.41 25.01 7.12
CA LEU A 262 13.96 24.84 7.28
C LEU A 262 13.22 26.09 7.69
N ARG A 263 13.81 26.92 8.58
CA ARG A 263 13.18 28.19 8.97
C ARG A 263 13.06 29.10 7.75
N ASN A 264 14.15 29.28 7.01
CA ASN A 264 14.16 30.12 5.83
C ASN A 264 13.24 29.57 4.71
N GLU A 265 13.18 28.24 4.58
CA GLU A 265 12.28 27.55 3.64
C GLU A 265 10.81 27.84 3.96
N MET A 266 10.41 27.68 5.23
CA MET A 266 9.04 27.96 5.67
C MET A 266 8.68 29.44 5.52
N GLU A 267 9.63 30.35 5.74
CA GLU A 267 9.42 31.80 5.59
C GLU A 267 9.23 32.23 4.14
N ASN A 268 9.97 31.61 3.21
CA ASN A 268 9.94 31.94 1.78
C ASN A 268 9.00 31.02 0.98
N TYR A 269 8.26 30.14 1.64
CA TYR A 269 7.31 29.25 0.97
C TYR A 269 6.25 30.06 0.24
N GLY A 270 6.01 29.78 -1.04
CA GLY A 270 5.22 30.62 -1.94
C GLY A 270 3.79 30.91 -1.45
N LYS A 271 3.17 29.97 -0.72
CA LYS A 271 1.84 30.11 -0.11
C LYS A 271 1.85 30.52 1.37
N GLY A 272 3.02 30.85 1.91
CA GLY A 272 3.23 31.28 3.29
C GLY A 272 3.38 30.15 4.31
N ARG A 273 3.74 30.54 5.54
CA ARG A 273 4.13 29.62 6.63
C ARG A 273 3.02 28.62 7.03
N VAL A 274 1.77 29.08 7.09
CA VAL A 274 0.64 28.21 7.47
C VAL A 274 0.41 27.14 6.41
N SER A 275 0.49 27.51 5.12
CA SER A 275 0.34 26.56 4.03
C SER A 275 1.49 25.54 4.01
N TYR A 276 2.71 25.96 4.32
CA TYR A 276 3.85 25.05 4.50
C TYR A 276 3.55 23.98 5.56
N MET A 277 3.17 24.41 6.77
CA MET A 277 2.85 23.47 7.86
C MET A 277 1.67 22.57 7.52
N MET A 278 0.61 23.13 6.94
CA MET A 278 -0.56 22.34 6.51
C MET A 278 -0.18 21.31 5.45
N THR A 279 0.71 21.65 4.51
CA THR A 279 1.16 20.71 3.47
C THR A 279 1.88 19.53 4.10
N LEU A 280 2.81 19.77 5.02
CA LEU A 280 3.53 18.69 5.71
C LEU A 280 2.59 17.85 6.59
N ILE A 281 1.74 18.48 7.40
CA ILE A 281 0.83 17.77 8.31
C ILE A 281 -0.15 16.89 7.51
N TRP A 282 -0.80 17.44 6.48
CA TRP A 282 -1.75 16.68 5.67
C TRP A 282 -1.08 15.59 4.85
N THR A 283 0.16 15.78 4.41
CA THR A 283 0.94 14.70 3.78
C THR A 283 1.14 13.55 4.76
N ALA A 284 1.57 13.82 6.00
CA ALA A 284 1.72 12.77 7.02
C ALA A 284 0.38 12.06 7.30
N VAL A 285 -0.69 12.82 7.52
CA VAL A 285 -2.03 12.29 7.82
C VAL A 285 -2.55 11.41 6.68
N THR A 286 -2.40 11.85 5.42
CA THR A 286 -2.92 11.10 4.26
C THR A 286 -2.12 9.83 3.98
N TRP A 287 -0.81 9.82 4.23
CA TRP A 287 -0.02 8.59 4.25
C TRP A 287 -0.51 7.58 5.29
N GLN A 288 -0.93 8.05 6.48
CA GLN A 288 -1.51 7.17 7.49
C GLN A 288 -2.91 6.69 7.15
N ILE A 289 -3.77 7.55 6.58
CA ILE A 289 -5.09 7.14 6.07
C ILE A 289 -4.92 6.01 5.05
N SER A 290 -3.97 6.15 4.12
CA SER A 290 -3.61 5.09 3.18
C SER A 290 -3.16 3.82 3.91
N SER A 291 -2.29 3.95 4.92
CA SER A 291 -1.82 2.81 5.73
C SER A 291 -2.97 2.06 6.43
N ILE A 292 -3.93 2.78 7.01
CA ILE A 292 -5.14 2.20 7.62
C ILE A 292 -5.98 1.48 6.56
N GLY A 293 -6.15 2.08 5.38
CA GLY A 293 -6.84 1.45 4.27
C GLY A 293 -6.18 0.13 3.85
N MET A 294 -4.84 0.13 3.71
CA MET A 294 -4.08 -1.08 3.35
C MET A 294 -4.24 -2.17 4.41
N MET A 295 -4.10 -1.83 5.69
CA MET A 295 -4.33 -2.78 6.80
C MET A 295 -5.74 -3.36 6.79
N GLY A 296 -6.75 -2.51 6.57
CA GLY A 296 -8.14 -2.94 6.48
C GLY A 296 -8.38 -3.94 5.35
N LEU A 297 -7.78 -3.72 4.18
CA LEU A 297 -7.86 -4.63 3.03
C LEU A 297 -7.11 -5.95 3.26
N ILE A 298 -5.92 -5.88 3.87
CA ILE A 298 -5.14 -7.07 4.21
C ILE A 298 -5.94 -7.98 5.14
N PHE A 299 -6.58 -7.39 6.17
CA PHE A 299 -7.34 -8.14 7.16
C PHE A 299 -8.66 -8.69 6.62
N GLU A 300 -9.40 -7.91 5.81
CA GLU A 300 -10.72 -8.32 5.32
C GLU A 300 -10.71 -9.21 4.10
N VAL A 301 -9.67 -9.09 3.27
CA VAL A 301 -9.62 -9.78 1.97
C VAL A 301 -8.34 -10.57 1.84
N SER A 302 -7.22 -9.88 1.62
CA SER A 302 -5.88 -10.47 1.54
C SER A 302 -4.83 -9.40 1.25
N SER A 303 -3.55 -9.73 1.50
CA SER A 303 -2.40 -8.93 1.09
C SER A 303 -2.29 -8.75 -0.43
N LEU A 304 -2.64 -9.79 -1.19
CA LEU A 304 -2.63 -9.75 -2.66
C LEU A 304 -3.66 -8.75 -3.19
N PHE A 305 -4.90 -8.80 -2.67
CA PHE A 305 -5.95 -7.85 -3.06
C PHE A 305 -5.56 -6.42 -2.68
N CYS A 306 -5.00 -6.22 -1.48
CA CYS A 306 -4.50 -4.91 -1.08
C CYS A 306 -3.46 -4.36 -2.06
N ASN A 307 -2.50 -5.18 -2.51
CA ASN A 307 -1.47 -4.76 -3.47
C ASN A 307 -2.09 -4.35 -4.82
N VAL A 308 -3.07 -5.11 -5.31
CA VAL A 308 -3.85 -4.75 -6.51
C VAL A 308 -4.57 -3.42 -6.34
N ILE A 309 -5.19 -3.18 -5.19
CA ILE A 309 -5.90 -1.92 -4.93
C ILE A 309 -4.93 -0.73 -4.77
N SER A 310 -3.82 -0.91 -4.06
CA SER A 310 -2.78 0.12 -3.94
C SER A 310 -2.24 0.54 -5.30
N THR A 311 -2.18 -0.38 -6.25
CA THR A 311 -1.70 -0.11 -7.60
C THR A 311 -2.75 0.55 -8.51
N LEU A 312 -4.04 0.61 -8.10
CA LEU A 312 -5.06 1.44 -8.78
C LEU A 312 -4.82 2.94 -8.59
N ALA A 313 -4.04 3.37 -7.59
CA ALA A 313 -3.68 4.77 -7.44
C ALA A 313 -2.79 5.26 -8.59
N LEU A 314 -2.01 4.36 -9.21
CA LEU A 314 -1.01 4.66 -10.23
C LEU A 314 -1.56 5.29 -11.51
N PRO A 315 -2.73 4.88 -12.06
CA PRO A 315 -3.35 5.60 -13.17
C PRO A 315 -4.15 6.85 -12.75
N VAL A 316 -4.58 6.94 -11.49
CA VAL A 316 -5.36 8.10 -10.99
C VAL A 316 -4.45 9.32 -10.80
N VAL A 317 -3.25 9.12 -10.27
CA VAL A 317 -2.29 10.19 -9.95
C VAL A 317 -1.90 11.02 -11.19
N PRO A 318 -1.53 10.45 -12.36
CA PRO A 318 -1.21 11.22 -13.56
C PRO A 318 -2.39 12.07 -14.05
N ILE A 319 -3.61 11.54 -14.01
CA ILE A 319 -4.81 12.28 -14.44
C ILE A 319 -5.04 13.49 -13.53
N LEU A 320 -4.96 13.29 -12.20
CA LEU A 320 -5.09 14.39 -11.25
C LEU A 320 -3.92 15.37 -11.33
N ALA A 321 -2.70 14.90 -11.62
CA ALA A 321 -1.53 15.76 -11.83
C ALA A 321 -1.74 16.73 -13.00
N VAL A 322 -2.28 16.26 -14.12
CA VAL A 322 -2.60 17.13 -15.26
C VAL A 322 -3.65 18.17 -14.88
N MET A 323 -4.67 17.82 -14.09
CA MET A 323 -5.69 18.77 -13.69
C MET A 323 -5.22 19.82 -12.67
N PHE A 324 -4.43 19.43 -11.67
CA PHE A 324 -4.03 20.33 -10.58
C PHE A 324 -2.71 21.05 -10.83
N PHE A 325 -1.74 20.39 -11.47
CA PHE A 325 -0.41 20.91 -11.71
C PHE A 325 -0.18 21.32 -13.17
N HIS A 326 -1.17 21.09 -14.05
CA HIS A 326 -1.06 21.37 -15.49
C HIS A 326 0.15 20.66 -16.11
N ASP A 327 0.47 19.46 -15.60
CA ASP A 327 1.53 18.60 -16.10
C ASP A 327 1.37 18.38 -17.61
N LYS A 328 2.44 18.61 -18.38
CA LYS A 328 2.40 18.37 -19.83
C LYS A 328 2.31 16.86 -20.09
N MET A 329 1.19 16.44 -20.67
CA MET A 329 0.92 15.07 -21.10
C MET A 329 1.03 14.98 -22.62
N ASP A 330 2.20 14.56 -23.11
CA ASP A 330 2.44 14.35 -24.54
C ASP A 330 1.96 12.97 -24.99
N GLY A 331 1.96 12.73 -26.31
CA GLY A 331 1.50 11.44 -26.87
C GLY A 331 2.27 10.25 -26.31
N VAL A 332 3.55 10.43 -25.97
CA VAL A 332 4.39 9.41 -25.35
C VAL A 332 3.90 9.10 -23.92
N LYS A 333 3.68 10.08 -23.05
CA LYS A 333 3.13 9.83 -21.71
C LYS A 333 1.75 9.18 -21.75
N VAL A 334 0.91 9.55 -22.72
CA VAL A 334 -0.41 8.92 -22.92
C VAL A 334 -0.24 7.44 -23.31
N THR A 335 0.65 7.13 -24.26
CA THR A 335 0.91 5.74 -24.63
C THR A 335 1.52 4.93 -23.48
N ALA A 336 2.47 5.51 -22.73
CA ALA A 336 3.02 4.91 -21.51
C ALA A 336 1.94 4.62 -20.46
N LEU A 337 1.00 5.55 -20.25
CA LEU A 337 -0.14 5.38 -19.35
C LEU A 337 -1.04 4.24 -19.79
N VAL A 338 -1.41 4.17 -21.08
CA VAL A 338 -2.25 3.09 -21.62
C VAL A 338 -1.56 1.74 -21.46
N LEU A 339 -0.26 1.65 -21.76
CA LEU A 339 0.54 0.43 -21.57
C LEU A 339 0.62 0.03 -20.10
N ALA A 340 0.78 0.99 -19.19
CA ALA A 340 0.82 0.73 -17.75
C ALA A 340 -0.53 0.21 -17.23
N VAL A 341 -1.65 0.80 -17.66
CA VAL A 341 -3.00 0.34 -17.34
C VAL A 341 -3.24 -1.06 -17.89
N TRP A 342 -2.83 -1.35 -19.13
CA TRP A 342 -2.95 -2.68 -19.71
C TRP A 342 -2.15 -3.72 -18.92
N GLY A 343 -0.87 -3.41 -18.65
CA GLY A 343 0.01 -4.29 -17.87
C GLY A 343 -0.61 -4.61 -16.52
N PHE A 344 -1.07 -3.59 -15.81
CA PHE A 344 -1.80 -3.73 -14.55
C PHE A 344 -3.04 -4.64 -14.67
N LEU A 345 -3.93 -4.39 -15.63
CA LEU A 345 -5.14 -5.20 -15.82
C LEU A 345 -4.79 -6.68 -16.09
N SER A 346 -3.71 -6.94 -16.84
CA SER A 346 -3.22 -8.30 -17.10
C SER A 346 -2.75 -8.99 -15.81
N TYR A 347 -2.01 -8.26 -14.96
CA TYR A 347 -1.52 -8.76 -13.68
C TYR A 347 -2.64 -9.09 -12.70
N VAL A 348 -3.63 -8.20 -12.58
CA VAL A 348 -4.79 -8.37 -11.71
C VAL A 348 -5.66 -9.54 -12.16
N TYR A 349 -5.95 -9.61 -13.46
CA TYR A 349 -6.78 -10.66 -14.02
C TYR A 349 -6.16 -12.05 -13.78
N GLN A 350 -4.84 -12.17 -13.90
CA GLN A 350 -4.14 -13.42 -13.59
C GLN A 350 -4.25 -13.80 -12.10
N HIS A 351 -4.07 -12.84 -11.19
CA HIS A 351 -4.23 -13.10 -9.76
C HIS A 351 -5.65 -13.54 -9.40
N TYR A 352 -6.66 -12.93 -10.04
CA TYR A 352 -8.04 -13.37 -9.90
C TYR A 352 -8.25 -14.83 -10.36
N LEU A 353 -7.67 -15.21 -11.50
CA LEU A 353 -7.73 -16.58 -12.00
C LEU A 353 -7.05 -17.59 -11.06
N ASP A 354 -5.89 -17.23 -10.49
CA ASP A 354 -5.15 -18.10 -9.58
C ASP A 354 -5.89 -18.29 -8.25
N ASP A 355 -6.52 -17.23 -7.72
CA ASP A 355 -7.33 -17.32 -6.51
C ASP A 355 -8.60 -18.16 -6.73
N SER A 356 -9.28 -17.97 -7.87
CA SER A 356 -10.45 -18.77 -8.28
C SER A 356 -10.11 -20.26 -8.38
N LYS A 357 -8.99 -20.62 -9.03
CA LYS A 357 -8.53 -22.01 -9.11
C LYS A 357 -8.18 -22.61 -7.74
N SER A 358 -7.59 -21.81 -6.84
CA SER A 358 -7.27 -22.27 -5.49
C SER A 358 -8.53 -22.60 -4.67
N ASN A 359 -9.58 -21.79 -4.81
CA ASN A 359 -10.87 -22.00 -4.13
C ASN A 359 -11.62 -23.22 -4.70
N VAL A 360 -11.59 -23.43 -6.03
CA VAL A 360 -12.16 -24.65 -6.64
C VAL A 360 -11.44 -25.91 -6.14
N ASN A 361 -10.10 -25.90 -6.09
CA ASN A 361 -9.33 -27.04 -5.61
C ASN A 361 -9.60 -27.36 -4.12
N LYS A 362 -9.75 -26.35 -3.26
CA LYS A 362 -10.12 -26.53 -1.85
C LYS A 362 -11.51 -27.16 -1.70
N THR A 363 -12.50 -26.73 -2.48
CA THR A 363 -13.84 -27.32 -2.47
C THR A 363 -13.81 -28.77 -2.95
N SER A 364 -13.09 -29.07 -4.04
CA SER A 364 -12.97 -30.44 -4.56
C SER A 364 -12.24 -31.40 -3.61
N ASN A 365 -11.22 -30.92 -2.87
CA ASN A 365 -10.52 -31.74 -1.88
C ASN A 365 -11.37 -32.00 -0.63
N ASN A 366 -12.20 -31.03 -0.22
CA ASN A 366 -13.15 -31.23 0.89
C ASN A 366 -14.29 -32.18 0.51
N GLU A 367 -14.76 -32.15 -0.74
CA GLU A 367 -15.76 -33.10 -1.25
C GLU A 367 -15.19 -34.52 -1.39
N ALA A 368 -13.94 -34.66 -1.88
CA ALA A 368 -13.25 -35.95 -1.94
C ALA A 368 -12.94 -36.53 -0.54
N SER A 369 -12.57 -35.68 0.43
CA SER A 369 -12.34 -36.11 1.81
C SER A 369 -13.63 -36.41 2.58
N GLY A 370 -14.75 -35.77 2.22
CA GLY A 370 -16.08 -36.06 2.78
C GLY A 370 -16.70 -37.33 2.21
N ALA A 371 -16.46 -37.65 0.93
CA ALA A 371 -16.92 -38.88 0.30
C ALA A 371 -16.19 -40.14 0.80
N GLY A 372 -14.95 -40.00 1.28
CA GLY A 372 -14.19 -41.11 1.90
C GLY A 372 -14.64 -41.49 3.31
N ALA A 373 -15.37 -40.63 4.01
CA ALA A 373 -15.82 -40.86 5.39
C ALA A 373 -17.21 -41.51 5.50
N VAL A 374 -17.85 -41.86 4.37
CA VAL A 374 -19.20 -42.47 4.33
C VAL A 374 -19.15 -43.96 3.93
N ILE A 375 -17.96 -44.56 3.80
CA ILE A 375 -17.79 -45.96 3.36
C ILE A 375 -17.04 -46.85 4.40
N GLU A 376 -16.83 -46.39 5.64
CA GLU A 376 -16.42 -47.29 6.74
C GLU A 376 -17.56 -47.65 7.69
#